data_AF-A0A849FNG8-F1
#
_entry.id   AF-A0A849FNG8-F1
#
_cell.length_a   1.000
_cell.length_b   1.000
_cell.length_c   1.000
_cell.angle_alpha   90.00
_cell.angle_beta   90.00
_cell.angle_gamma   90.00
#
_symmetry.space_group_name_H-M   'P 1'
#
loop_
_entity.id
_entity.type
_entity.pdbx_description
1 polymer ?
#
loop_
_entity_poly.entity_id
_entity_poly.type
_entity_poly.pdbx_seq_one_letter_code
_entity_poly.pdbx_strand_id
1 'polypeptide(L)'
;GTQLGTATIVYFVLIYIFSNLAAFGVIQAISLQTGKENIKDYEGLYRTNPNLSLVMMLALFSLAGIPPVAGFFGKFFLFTAAASEGYYLLVFIAVVNVTISLYYYLLVVRAMFLRKSENPIPFFQSKMYMRLGLLITVLGILALGLYSPLYDYIYELSGIFN
;
A
#
# COMPACT_ATOMS: atom_id res chain seq x y z
N GLY A 1 10.18 20.52 -14.65
CA GLY A 1 8.89 19.95 -14.22
C GLY A 1 8.16 20.98 -13.41
N THR A 2 6.83 21.03 -13.47
CA THR A 2 6.06 21.97 -12.64
C THR A 2 6.20 21.62 -11.16
N GLN A 3 6.11 22.61 -10.26
CA GLN A 3 6.17 22.38 -8.80
C GLN A 3 5.13 21.35 -8.34
N LEU A 4 3.92 21.40 -8.91
CA LEU A 4 2.86 20.42 -8.71
C LEU A 4 3.29 19.00 -9.10
N GLY A 5 3.97 18.84 -10.25
CA GLY A 5 4.46 17.54 -10.71
C GLY A 5 5.51 16.94 -9.75
N THR A 6 6.48 17.75 -9.32
CA THR A 6 7.52 17.31 -8.37
C THR A 6 6.91 16.90 -7.04
N ALA A 7 6.04 17.73 -6.46
CA ALA A 7 5.38 17.44 -5.18
C ALA A 7 4.54 16.15 -5.24
N THR A 8 3.81 15.94 -6.34
CA THR A 8 2.97 14.76 -6.54
C THR A 8 3.81 13.48 -6.62
N ILE A 9 4.95 13.50 -7.32
CA ILE A 9 5.85 12.34 -7.43
C ILE A 9 6.46 12.01 -6.07
N VAL A 10 6.97 13.00 -5.34
CA VAL A 10 7.57 12.79 -4.00
C VAL A 10 6.53 12.18 -3.05
N TYR A 11 5.33 12.74 -3.02
CA TYR A 11 4.24 12.23 -2.21
C TYR A 11 3.85 10.79 -2.58
N PHE A 12 3.74 10.49 -3.87
CA PHE A 12 3.47 9.13 -4.34
C PHE A 12 4.55 8.13 -3.95
N VAL A 13 5.84 8.50 -4.10
CA VAL A 13 6.97 7.64 -3.74
C VAL A 13 7.00 7.35 -2.24
N LEU A 14 6.70 8.34 -1.38
CA LEU A 14 6.61 8.12 0.06
C LEU A 14 5.53 7.11 0.42
N ILE A 15 4.32 7.26 -0.12
CA ILE A 15 3.23 6.30 0.07
C ILE A 15 3.66 4.90 -0.40
N TYR A 16 4.32 4.84 -1.56
CA TYR A 16 4.78 3.58 -2.14
C TYR A 16 5.80 2.88 -1.22
N ILE A 17 6.75 3.61 -0.62
CA ILE A 17 7.73 3.06 0.31
C ILE A 17 7.04 2.44 1.53
N PHE A 18 6.18 3.19 2.22
CA PHE A 18 5.52 2.68 3.43
C PHE A 18 4.60 1.50 3.15
N SER A 19 3.88 1.54 2.02
CA SER A 19 2.98 0.47 1.62
C SER A 19 3.74 -0.82 1.28
N ASN A 20 4.85 -0.72 0.55
CA ASN A 20 5.69 -1.89 0.26
C ASN A 20 6.35 -2.45 1.53
N LEU A 21 6.89 -1.59 2.40
CA LEU A 21 7.47 -2.04 3.66
C LEU A 21 6.45 -2.74 4.57
N ALA A 22 5.21 -2.26 4.62
CA ALA A 22 4.14 -2.94 5.34
C ALA A 22 3.83 -4.32 4.74
N ALA A 23 3.64 -4.41 3.41
CA ALA A 23 3.33 -5.67 2.73
C ALA A 23 4.46 -6.69 2.89
N PHE A 24 5.70 -6.31 2.54
CA PHE A 24 6.86 -7.20 2.67
C PHE A 24 7.21 -7.51 4.13
N GLY A 25 6.95 -6.59 5.07
CA GLY A 25 7.10 -6.85 6.50
C GLY A 25 6.17 -7.96 6.99
N VAL A 26 4.91 -7.97 6.54
CA VAL A 26 3.97 -9.07 6.86
C VAL A 26 4.43 -10.38 6.22
N ILE A 27 4.83 -10.36 4.94
CA ILE A 27 5.36 -11.55 4.24
C ILE A 27 6.55 -12.12 5.00
N GLN A 28 7.50 -11.28 5.38
CA GLN A 28 8.69 -11.70 6.13
C GLN A 28 8.34 -12.21 7.53
N ALA A 29 7.37 -11.61 8.22
CA ALA A 29 6.93 -12.09 9.53
C ALA A 29 6.38 -13.52 9.46
N ILE A 30 5.64 -13.84 8.40
CA ILE A 30 5.05 -15.17 8.15
C ILE A 30 6.12 -16.15 7.67
N SER A 31 6.94 -15.76 6.69
CA SER A 31 7.98 -16.59 6.10
C SER A 31 9.03 -17.01 7.14
N LEU A 32 9.49 -16.09 8.00
CA LEU A 32 10.44 -16.41 9.07
C LEU A 32 9.91 -17.42 10.09
N GLN A 33 8.59 -17.45 10.31
CA GLN A 33 7.98 -18.34 11.29
C GLN A 33 7.52 -19.68 10.71
N THR A 34 7.16 -19.71 9.42
CA THR A 34 6.46 -20.85 8.81
C THR A 34 7.06 -21.34 7.50
N GLY A 35 7.92 -20.55 6.85
CA GLY A 35 8.43 -20.81 5.50
C GLY A 35 7.38 -20.68 4.39
N LYS A 36 6.18 -20.19 4.70
CA LYS A 36 5.06 -20.10 3.74
C LYS A 36 5.06 -18.76 3.00
N GLU A 37 4.95 -18.81 1.67
CA GLU A 37 5.05 -17.63 0.80
C GLU A 37 3.99 -17.60 -0.32
N ASN A 38 3.26 -18.69 -0.54
CA ASN A 38 2.25 -18.73 -1.60
C ASN A 38 0.94 -18.08 -1.13
N ILE A 39 0.17 -17.51 -2.05
CA ILE A 39 -1.14 -16.91 -1.74
C ILE A 39 -2.08 -17.92 -1.05
N LYS A 40 -2.03 -19.19 -1.45
CA LYS A 40 -2.84 -20.27 -0.84
C LYS A 40 -2.50 -20.50 0.63
N ASP A 41 -1.25 -20.25 1.03
CA ASP A 41 -0.82 -20.46 2.40
C ASP A 41 -1.48 -19.47 3.39
N TYR A 42 -1.98 -18.35 2.86
CA TYR A 42 -2.55 -17.25 3.62
C TYR A 42 -4.06 -17.46 3.82
N GLU A 43 -4.63 -18.57 3.34
CA GLU A 43 -6.06 -18.85 3.45
C GLU A 43 -6.51 -18.90 4.92
N GLY A 44 -7.47 -18.04 5.27
CA GLY A 44 -8.02 -17.94 6.63
C GLY A 44 -7.10 -17.29 7.66
N LEU A 45 -6.01 -16.64 7.24
CA LEU A 45 -5.02 -16.00 8.13
C LEU A 45 -5.67 -15.01 9.12
N TYR A 46 -6.75 -14.31 8.74
CA TYR A 46 -7.42 -13.36 9.61
C TYR A 46 -7.92 -14.00 10.92
N ARG A 47 -8.31 -15.28 10.87
CA ARG A 47 -8.84 -15.99 12.04
C ARG A 47 -7.78 -16.32 13.08
N THR A 48 -6.52 -16.49 12.65
CA THR A 48 -5.42 -16.86 13.54
C THR A 48 -4.53 -15.66 13.86
N ASN A 49 -4.22 -14.82 12.86
CA ASN A 49 -3.32 -13.67 12.98
C ASN A 49 -4.02 -12.41 12.41
N PRO A 50 -5.04 -11.85 13.10
CA PRO A 50 -5.84 -10.74 12.60
C PRO A 50 -5.01 -9.47 12.35
N ASN A 51 -4.06 -9.16 13.24
CA ASN A 51 -3.24 -7.95 13.12
C ASN A 51 -2.39 -7.96 11.84
N LEU A 52 -1.71 -9.07 11.53
CA LEU A 52 -0.91 -9.19 10.31
C LEU A 52 -1.80 -9.10 9.06
N SER A 53 -2.98 -9.70 9.11
CA SER A 53 -3.95 -9.66 8.00
C SER A 53 -4.46 -8.25 7.73
N LEU A 54 -4.74 -7.47 8.78
CA LEU A 54 -5.17 -6.08 8.67
C LEU A 54 -4.06 -5.16 8.13
N VAL A 55 -2.81 -5.34 8.59
CA VAL A 55 -1.66 -4.58 8.08
C VAL A 55 -1.44 -4.87 6.59
N MET A 56 -1.48 -6.15 6.20
CA MET A 56 -1.35 -6.55 4.79
C MET A 56 -2.50 -5.99 3.94
N MET A 57 -3.74 -6.04 4.45
CA MET A 57 -4.89 -5.45 3.77
C MET A 57 -4.72 -3.95 3.55
N LEU A 58 -4.33 -3.20 4.58
CA LEU A 58 -4.08 -1.76 4.48
C LEU A 58 -2.98 -1.45 3.46
N ALA A 59 -1.88 -2.21 3.49
CA ALA A 59 -0.77 -2.07 2.56
C ALA A 59 -1.20 -2.30 1.11
N LEU A 60 -1.92 -3.40 0.84
CA LEU A 60 -2.41 -3.75 -0.49
C LEU A 60 -3.47 -2.77 -1.00
N PHE A 61 -4.36 -2.28 -0.14
CA PHE A 61 -5.34 -1.25 -0.52
C PHE A 61 -4.68 0.10 -0.81
N SER A 62 -3.62 0.44 -0.06
CA SER A 62 -2.79 1.60 -0.35
C SER A 62 -2.08 1.48 -1.71
N LEU A 63 -1.47 0.32 -2.01
CA LEU A 63 -0.83 0.06 -3.32
C LEU A 63 -1.84 0.05 -4.47
N ALA A 64 -3.03 -0.52 -4.24
CA ALA A 64 -4.13 -0.49 -5.21
C ALA A 64 -4.57 0.95 -5.49
N GLY A 65 -4.63 1.78 -4.46
CA GLY A 65 -5.23 3.11 -4.50
C GLY A 65 -6.76 3.03 -4.47
N ILE A 66 -7.32 2.21 -3.56
CA ILE A 66 -8.77 2.17 -3.32
C ILE A 66 -9.14 3.37 -2.42
N PRO A 67 -10.16 4.19 -2.75
CA PRO A 67 -10.67 5.21 -1.83
C PRO A 67 -11.16 4.53 -0.53
N PRO A 68 -10.78 4.98 0.68
CA PRO A 68 -10.23 6.28 1.09
C PRO A 68 -8.71 6.29 1.39
N VAL A 69 -7.91 5.37 0.82
CA VAL A 69 -6.50 5.17 1.20
C VAL A 69 -5.57 6.10 0.40
N ALA A 70 -4.44 6.50 1.02
CA ALA A 70 -3.43 7.43 0.51
C ALA A 70 -3.10 7.29 -0.99
N GLY A 71 -2.91 6.05 -1.44
CA GLY A 71 -2.49 5.76 -2.81
C GLY A 71 -3.53 6.10 -3.87
N PHE A 72 -4.81 6.29 -3.52
CA PHE A 72 -5.83 6.78 -4.45
C PHE A 72 -5.53 8.23 -4.86
N PHE A 73 -5.32 9.12 -3.88
CA PHE A 73 -5.08 10.54 -4.13
C PHE A 73 -3.79 10.78 -4.91
N GLY A 74 -2.71 10.04 -4.59
CA GLY A 74 -1.45 10.15 -5.33
C GLY A 74 -1.59 9.79 -6.82
N LYS A 75 -2.29 8.70 -7.14
CA LYS A 75 -2.54 8.30 -8.54
C LYS A 75 -3.53 9.23 -9.24
N PHE A 76 -4.58 9.67 -8.54
CA PHE A 76 -5.56 10.59 -9.09
C PHE A 76 -4.90 11.90 -9.52
N PHE A 77 -4.10 12.53 -8.64
CA PHE A 77 -3.39 13.76 -8.96
C PHE A 77 -2.38 13.58 -10.11
N LEU A 78 -1.69 12.43 -10.14
CA LEU A 78 -0.77 12.11 -11.23
C LEU A 78 -1.51 11.99 -12.58
N PHE A 79 -2.68 11.34 -12.58
CA PHE A 79 -3.50 11.19 -13.80
C PHE A 79 -4.09 12.52 -14.25
N THR A 80 -4.56 13.35 -13.34
CA THR A 80 -5.08 14.69 -13.67
C THR A 80 -3.98 15.59 -14.23
N ALA A 81 -2.78 15.56 -13.65
CA ALA A 81 -1.64 16.36 -14.13
C ALA A 81 -1.15 15.90 -15.51
N ALA A 82 -1.12 14.59 -15.76
CA ALA A 82 -0.77 14.06 -17.08
C ALA A 82 -1.85 14.36 -18.13
N ALA A 83 -3.13 14.29 -17.75
CA ALA A 83 -4.25 14.59 -18.63
C ALA A 83 -4.34 16.07 -19.00
N SER A 84 -4.02 16.99 -18.07
CA SER A 84 -4.01 18.43 -18.36
C SER A 84 -2.93 18.83 -19.37
N GLU A 85 -1.86 18.05 -19.46
CA GLU A 85 -0.78 18.20 -20.45
C GLU A 85 -1.06 17.42 -21.76
N GLY A 86 -2.24 16.79 -21.89
CA GLY A 86 -2.67 16.07 -23.10
C GLY A 86 -2.15 14.64 -23.23
N TYR A 87 -1.51 14.06 -22.21
CA TYR A 87 -0.94 12.70 -22.24
C TYR A 87 -1.98 11.59 -22.04
N TYR A 88 -3.08 11.61 -22.79
CA TYR A 88 -4.21 10.70 -22.61
C TYR A 88 -3.85 9.22 -22.78
N LEU A 89 -2.95 8.88 -23.72
CA LEU A 89 -2.52 7.50 -23.93
C LEU A 89 -1.77 6.93 -22.71
N LEU A 90 -0.91 7.74 -22.08
CA LEU A 90 -0.19 7.34 -20.86
C LEU A 90 -1.15 7.16 -19.70
N VAL A 91 -2.12 8.07 -19.55
CA VAL A 91 -3.18 7.96 -18.53
C VAL A 91 -3.99 6.68 -18.72
N PHE A 92 -4.38 6.34 -19.96
CA PHE A 92 -5.11 5.12 -20.27
C PHE A 92 -4.33 3.86 -19.85
N ILE A 93 -3.05 3.76 -20.26
CA ILE A 93 -2.17 2.64 -19.88
C ILE A 93 -2.03 2.56 -18.35
N ALA A 94 -1.89 3.69 -17.68
CA ALA A 94 -1.76 3.73 -16.22
C ALA A 94 -3.04 3.21 -15.52
N VAL A 95 -4.23 3.64 -15.97
CA VAL A 95 -5.52 3.18 -15.42
C VAL A 95 -5.72 1.67 -15.62
N VAL A 96 -5.36 1.14 -16.80
CA VAL A 96 -5.39 -0.31 -17.06
C VAL A 96 -4.48 -1.07 -16.10
N ASN A 97 -3.24 -0.60 -15.92
CA ASN A 97 -2.29 -1.23 -14.99
C ASN A 97 -2.78 -1.20 -13.54
N VAL A 98 -3.40 -0.10 -13.10
CA VAL A 98 -3.99 -0.01 -11.75
C VAL A 98 -5.12 -1.03 -11.58
N THR A 99 -5.97 -1.18 -12.60
CA THR A 99 -7.09 -2.13 -12.58
C THR A 99 -6.59 -3.58 -12.48
N ILE A 100 -5.57 -3.93 -13.26
CA ILE A 100 -4.94 -5.27 -13.21
C ILE A 100 -4.31 -5.49 -11.83
N SER A 101 -3.57 -4.52 -11.32
CA SER A 101 -2.92 -4.60 -10.00
C SER A 101 -3.94 -4.81 -8.88
N LEU A 102 -5.05 -4.07 -8.92
CA LEU A 102 -6.15 -4.21 -7.97
C LEU A 102 -6.69 -5.64 -7.93
N TYR A 103 -6.87 -6.28 -9.09
CA TYR A 103 -7.32 -7.68 -9.14
C TYR A 103 -6.38 -8.61 -8.37
N TYR A 104 -5.06 -8.53 -8.60
CA TYR A 104 -4.09 -9.37 -7.91
C TYR A 104 -4.02 -9.09 -6.40
N TYR A 105 -4.12 -7.83 -5.99
CA TYR A 105 -4.12 -7.46 -4.58
C TYR A 105 -5.37 -7.98 -3.84
N LEU A 106 -6.53 -7.93 -4.50
CA LEU A 106 -7.77 -8.49 -3.94
C LEU A 106 -7.73 -10.01 -3.80
N LEU A 107 -6.96 -10.73 -4.63
CA LEU A 107 -6.80 -12.19 -4.46
C LEU A 107 -6.13 -12.53 -3.12
N VAL A 108 -5.11 -11.75 -2.72
CA VAL A 108 -4.42 -11.94 -1.43
C VAL A 108 -5.35 -11.63 -0.26
N VAL A 109 -6.07 -10.50 -0.32
CA VAL A 109 -7.06 -10.13 0.71
C VAL A 109 -8.17 -11.18 0.80
N ARG A 110 -8.68 -11.64 -0.34
CA ARG A 110 -9.68 -12.71 -0.40
C ARG A 110 -9.18 -14.00 0.26
N ALA A 111 -7.92 -14.40 0.02
CA ALA A 111 -7.34 -15.57 0.68
C ALA A 111 -7.35 -15.40 2.21
N MET A 112 -6.84 -14.28 2.72
CA MET A 112 -6.74 -14.03 4.16
C MET A 112 -8.09 -13.99 4.90
N PHE A 113 -9.11 -13.36 4.30
CA PHE A 113 -10.36 -13.04 4.99
C PHE A 113 -11.54 -13.95 4.63
N LEU A 114 -11.66 -14.36 3.36
CA LEU A 114 -12.86 -15.02 2.83
C LEU A 114 -12.70 -16.53 2.67
N ARG A 115 -11.47 -17.03 2.54
CA ARG A 115 -11.19 -18.46 2.44
C ARG A 115 -11.04 -19.10 3.82
N LYS A 116 -11.32 -20.40 3.88
CA LYS A 116 -11.04 -21.26 5.04
C LYS A 116 -9.91 -22.19 4.64
N SER A 117 -9.00 -22.45 5.57
CA SER A 117 -7.93 -23.43 5.40
C SER A 117 -8.12 -24.57 6.38
N GLU A 118 -7.88 -25.80 5.94
CA GLU A 118 -7.82 -26.98 6.82
C GLU A 118 -6.53 -26.98 7.67
N ASN A 119 -5.47 -26.34 7.15
CA ASN A 119 -4.17 -26.22 7.81
C ASN A 119 -3.74 -24.74 7.89
N PRO A 120 -4.47 -23.91 8.67
CA PRO A 120 -4.18 -22.50 8.77
C PRO A 120 -2.82 -22.26 9.43
N ILE A 121 -2.18 -21.14 9.10
CA ILE A 121 -1.00 -20.68 9.83
C ILE A 121 -1.38 -20.50 11.31
N PRO A 122 -0.70 -21.18 12.27
CA PRO A 122 -1.02 -21.04 13.68
C PRO A 122 -0.77 -19.61 14.15
N PHE A 123 -1.44 -19.21 15.23
CA PHE A 123 -1.14 -17.93 15.85
C PHE A 123 0.30 -17.91 16.34
N PHE A 124 1.01 -16.82 16.06
CA PHE A 124 2.34 -16.59 16.59
C PHE A 124 2.53 -15.13 16.94
N GLN A 125 3.48 -14.89 17.84
CA GLN A 125 3.85 -13.57 18.28
C GLN A 125 5.11 -13.11 17.55
N SER A 126 4.98 -12.13 16.66
CA SER A 126 6.15 -11.52 16.03
C SER A 126 7.05 -10.86 17.07
N LYS A 127 8.37 -10.86 16.83
CA LYS A 127 9.36 -10.16 17.66
C LYS A 127 9.04 -8.67 17.77
N MET A 128 9.43 -8.02 18.87
CA MET A 128 9.09 -6.62 19.15
C MET A 128 9.54 -5.67 18.03
N TYR A 129 10.75 -5.85 17.49
CA TYR A 129 11.27 -5.02 16.39
C TYR A 129 10.40 -5.11 15.12
N MET A 130 9.88 -6.30 14.79
CA MET A 130 8.96 -6.48 13.66
C MET A 130 7.63 -5.76 13.91
N ARG A 131 7.08 -5.85 15.13
CA ARG A 131 5.84 -5.14 15.47
C ARG A 131 6.01 -3.63 15.39
N LEU A 132 7.13 -3.10 15.90
CA LEU A 132 7.44 -1.67 15.80
C LEU A 132 7.58 -1.23 14.35
N GLY A 133 8.29 -2.01 13.52
CA GLY A 133 8.42 -1.74 12.09
C GLY A 133 7.07 -1.68 11.37
N LEU A 134 6.20 -2.67 11.61
CA LEU A 134 4.85 -2.69 11.04
C LEU A 134 3.97 -1.56 11.56
N LEU A 135 4.13 -1.16 12.83
CA LEU A 135 3.38 -0.05 13.41
C LEU A 135 3.79 1.28 12.76
N ILE A 136 5.10 1.49 12.55
CA ILE A 136 5.62 2.68 11.87
C ILE A 136 5.10 2.75 10.43
N THR A 137 5.06 1.62 9.71
CA THR A 137 4.56 1.63 8.33
C THR A 137 3.06 1.90 8.24
N VAL A 138 2.26 1.34 9.15
CA VAL A 138 0.82 1.65 9.27
C VAL A 138 0.62 3.13 9.56
N LEU A 139 1.33 3.69 10.54
CA LEU A 139 1.24 5.12 10.86
C LEU A 139 1.66 5.98 9.67
N GLY A 140 2.71 5.59 8.94
CA GLY A 140 3.14 6.28 7.73
C GLY A 140 2.08 6.29 6.63
N ILE A 141 1.43 5.15 6.36
CA ILE A 141 0.34 5.06 5.38
C ILE A 141 -0.86 5.93 5.79
N LEU A 142 -1.25 5.88 7.07
CA LEU A 142 -2.39 6.65 7.58
C LEU A 142 -2.12 8.15 7.62
N ALA A 143 -0.95 8.56 8.12
CA ALA A 143 -0.54 9.95 8.15
C ALA A 143 -0.48 10.51 6.73
N LEU A 144 0.24 9.86 5.81
CA LEU A 144 0.29 10.32 4.44
C LEU A 144 -1.10 10.32 3.79
N GLY A 145 -1.96 9.33 4.06
CA GLY A 145 -3.25 9.23 3.38
C GLY A 145 -4.36 10.15 3.85
N LEU A 146 -4.37 10.50 5.14
CA LEU A 146 -5.48 11.24 5.76
C LEU A 146 -5.08 12.66 6.19
N TYR A 147 -3.78 12.94 6.31
CA TYR A 147 -3.30 14.21 6.84
C TYR A 147 -2.92 15.17 5.71
N SER A 148 -3.89 15.98 5.28
CA SER A 148 -3.73 17.01 4.24
C SER A 148 -2.50 17.93 4.41
N PRO A 149 -2.14 18.40 5.63
CA PRO A 149 -1.01 19.33 5.77
C PRO A 149 0.37 18.75 5.39
N LEU A 150 0.52 17.42 5.34
CA LEU A 150 1.76 16.80 4.85
C LEU A 150 1.96 17.05 3.34
N TYR A 151 0.87 17.05 2.58
CA TYR A 151 0.92 17.38 1.16
C TYR A 151 1.33 18.84 0.95
N ASP A 152 0.74 19.76 1.71
CA ASP A 152 1.04 21.19 1.63
C ASP A 152 2.52 21.47 1.96
N TYR A 153 3.06 20.81 2.99
CA TYR A 153 4.47 20.90 3.33
C TYR A 153 5.41 20.39 2.22
N ILE A 154 5.06 19.26 1.59
CA ILE A 154 5.82 18.73 0.44
C ILE A 154 5.73 19.68 -0.76
N TYR A 155 4.57 20.31 -0.95
CA TYR A 155 4.35 21.29 -2.01
C TYR A 155 5.19 22.55 -1.82
N GLU A 156 5.23 23.11 -0.60
CA GLU A 156 6.07 24.25 -0.26
C GLU A 156 7.56 23.94 -0.46
N LEU A 157 8.03 22.80 0.06
CA LEU A 157 9.42 22.35 -0.12
C LEU A 157 9.79 22.18 -1.60
N SER A 158 8.87 21.67 -2.41
CA SER A 158 9.10 21.47 -3.85
C SER A 158 9.25 22.81 -4.61
N GLY A 159 8.75 23.92 -4.04
CA GLY A 159 8.95 25.26 -4.59
C GLY A 159 10.34 25.85 -4.33
N ILE A 160 11.09 25.33 -3.35
CA ILE A 160 12.45 25.77 -3.03
C ILE A 160 13.48 25.23 -4.03
N PHE A 161 13.18 24.07 -4.64
CA PHE A 161 14.08 23.37 -5.57
C PHE A 161 13.86 23.72 -7.06
N ASN A 162 12.88 24.58 -7.37
CA ASN A 162 12.60 25.11 -8.71
C ASN A 162 13.00 26.59 -8.78
#